data_AF-G8C0B3-F1
#
_entry.id   AF-G8C0B3-F1
#
_cell.length_a   1.000
_cell.length_b   1.000
_cell.length_c   1.000
_cell.angle_alpha   90.00
_cell.angle_beta   90.00
_cell.angle_gamma   90.00
#
_symmetry.space_group_name_H-M   'P 1'
#
loop_
_entity.id
_entity.type
_entity.pdbx_description
1 polymer ?
#
loop_
_entity_poly.entity_id
_entity_poly.type
_entity_poly.pdbx_seq_one_letter_code
_entity_poly.pdbx_strand_id
1 'polypeptide(L)'
;MGDIAYLVSALKSSTSAGHLSDSDPEFRSKLINNIVYHVPRVQCVQDLYCLANAILNSRIWGNGDAALKLYDMSRSFMHWKLQMSEPTISISTFYETWDTCIKRCPSWNINKLGILSGILSTKNEFLQLNQNYFIDDRGIVSNYYKHWRKTYFIYGWNASLVRYYSDPEGEMKLILLYVPINVSNDNIPWPVVMRSLMNLMTMYTRQEKHVLFNENDFLNRNINNVAKTLQLATLHCEDGLLAKILNTFCGNLYDLSVNEQNRNTNREVFKDVYYTNILITAVMFFKSILDAKQDNIPNGWRHQIIICLFYTHFIAREFTTEGFRSYEFVYNVAITGLTDASCQEPQLYLDLVGMMTSSIWNVSGNTVQDAKLLFLLEFIEYTIPQYPNMTDTLMLDVMKQLIYRNIHNRDTELKEATNTMAMAAISNGSPQVLQWKQSFIPKYLRLTSQEYLQEGLSIRQFLIINKRIAETIESMDIHGIIQSKVSSDTLNYLLTTSSDKSLSPEQRCTMAQCLIIHAIHASKTEQLHWLTKCYSLVTVQTRGTLLPVLWETVLHLNSDAALHWWYQTVVTSSKF
;
A
#
# COMPACT_ATOMS: atom_id res chain seq x y z
N MET A 1 42.81 -33.52 -10.21
CA MET A 1 43.93 -32.55 -10.38
C MET A 1 43.87 -31.80 -11.71
N GLY A 2 43.41 -32.40 -12.83
CA GLY A 2 43.32 -31.72 -14.13
C GLY A 2 42.39 -30.48 -14.17
N ASP A 3 41.21 -30.57 -13.55
CA ASP A 3 40.17 -29.55 -13.70
C ASP A 3 40.48 -28.22 -12.98
N ILE A 4 41.09 -28.27 -11.78
CA ILE A 4 41.46 -27.05 -11.03
C ILE A 4 42.63 -26.34 -11.72
N ALA A 5 43.64 -27.09 -12.18
CA ALA A 5 44.75 -26.52 -12.93
C ALA A 5 44.27 -25.84 -14.23
N TYR A 6 43.31 -26.47 -14.92
CA TYR A 6 42.65 -25.89 -16.10
C TYR A 6 41.91 -24.58 -15.76
N LEU A 7 41.11 -24.55 -14.70
CA LEU A 7 40.41 -23.33 -14.27
C LEU A 7 41.35 -22.21 -13.85
N VAL A 8 42.42 -22.53 -13.13
CA VAL A 8 43.45 -21.56 -12.75
C VAL A 8 44.17 -21.03 -13.99
N SER A 9 44.47 -21.88 -14.96
CA SER A 9 45.08 -21.48 -16.23
C SER A 9 44.14 -20.57 -17.02
N ALA A 10 42.86 -20.93 -17.13
CA ALA A 10 41.84 -20.12 -17.78
C ALA A 10 41.69 -18.75 -17.12
N LEU A 11 41.67 -18.68 -15.79
CA LEU A 11 41.56 -17.41 -15.04
C LEU A 11 42.82 -16.53 -15.13
N LYS A 12 44.00 -17.13 -15.33
CA LYS A 12 45.28 -16.41 -15.43
C LYS A 12 45.65 -16.02 -16.86
N SER A 13 45.11 -16.67 -17.88
CA SER A 13 45.47 -16.40 -19.26
C SER A 13 45.02 -14.98 -19.65
N SER A 14 46.00 -14.10 -19.84
CA SER A 14 45.85 -12.81 -20.50
C SER A 14 46.17 -13.01 -21.99
N THR A 15 45.13 -13.16 -22.82
CA THR A 15 45.10 -13.15 -24.32
C THR A 15 46.06 -14.09 -25.09
N SER A 16 45.56 -14.94 -26.01
CA SER A 16 46.26 -15.43 -27.26
C SER A 16 45.75 -16.77 -27.85
N ALA A 17 44.48 -16.86 -28.25
CA ALA A 17 44.10 -17.67 -29.40
C ALA A 17 43.13 -16.83 -30.21
N GLY A 18 43.47 -16.51 -31.46
CA GLY A 18 42.72 -15.62 -32.35
C GLY A 18 41.33 -16.12 -32.74
N HIS A 19 40.60 -16.83 -31.87
CA HIS A 19 39.27 -17.37 -32.13
C HIS A 19 38.27 -17.38 -30.97
N LEU A 20 38.60 -16.92 -29.76
CA LEU A 20 37.59 -16.73 -28.69
C LEU A 20 37.89 -15.43 -27.95
N SER A 21 37.22 -14.37 -28.39
CA SER A 21 37.47 -13.00 -27.99
C SER A 21 37.23 -12.77 -26.50
N ASP A 22 37.93 -11.79 -25.92
CA ASP A 22 37.65 -11.17 -24.63
C ASP A 22 36.20 -10.64 -24.47
N SER A 23 35.33 -10.87 -25.47
CA SER A 23 33.95 -10.43 -25.57
C SER A 23 32.91 -11.56 -25.60
N ASP A 24 33.26 -12.84 -25.37
CA ASP A 24 32.24 -13.92 -25.35
C ASP A 24 31.54 -14.05 -23.98
N PRO A 25 30.28 -13.56 -23.83
CA PRO A 25 29.51 -13.70 -22.59
C PRO A 25 29.17 -15.16 -22.26
N GLU A 26 29.14 -16.06 -23.25
CA GLU A 26 28.85 -17.48 -23.06
C GLU A 26 30.02 -18.18 -22.35
N PHE A 27 31.26 -17.91 -22.78
CA PHE A 27 32.47 -18.41 -22.12
C PHE A 27 32.54 -17.95 -20.65
N ARG A 28 32.29 -16.65 -20.38
CA ARG A 28 32.29 -16.11 -19.00
C ARG A 28 31.23 -16.80 -18.14
N SER A 29 30.05 -17.06 -18.69
CA SER A 29 28.96 -17.72 -17.97
C SER A 29 29.30 -19.18 -17.65
N LYS A 30 29.91 -19.92 -18.59
CA LYS A 30 30.43 -21.28 -18.35
C LYS A 30 31.52 -21.29 -17.29
N LEU A 31 32.44 -20.33 -17.33
CA LEU A 31 33.51 -20.20 -16.34
C LEU A 31 32.95 -19.94 -14.93
N ILE A 32 31.97 -19.04 -14.80
CA ILE A 32 31.25 -18.80 -13.55
C ILE A 32 30.61 -20.08 -13.01
N ASN A 33 29.90 -20.83 -13.84
CA ASN A 33 29.27 -22.09 -13.43
C ASN A 33 30.29 -23.12 -12.94
N ASN A 34 31.42 -23.25 -13.64
CA ASN A 34 32.50 -24.14 -13.22
C ASN A 34 33.13 -23.68 -11.90
N ILE A 35 33.32 -22.38 -11.69
CA ILE A 35 33.80 -21.84 -10.41
C ILE A 35 32.83 -22.20 -9.28
N VAL A 36 31.53 -22.00 -9.48
CA VAL A 36 30.49 -22.33 -8.49
C VAL A 36 30.52 -23.82 -8.14
N TYR A 37 30.71 -24.67 -9.13
CA TYR A 37 30.76 -26.12 -8.92
C TYR A 37 32.05 -26.57 -8.21
N HIS A 38 33.22 -26.09 -8.65
CA HIS A 38 34.50 -26.63 -8.21
C HIS A 38 35.05 -26.01 -6.92
N VAL A 39 34.87 -24.69 -6.69
CA VAL A 39 35.43 -24.01 -5.50
C VAL A 39 35.04 -24.67 -4.17
N PRO A 40 33.78 -25.03 -3.91
CA PRO A 40 33.39 -25.65 -2.64
C PRO A 40 34.02 -27.03 -2.41
N ARG A 41 34.33 -27.74 -3.52
CA ARG A 41 34.75 -29.15 -3.58
C ARG A 41 36.26 -29.33 -3.64
N VAL A 42 37.04 -28.25 -3.59
CA VAL A 42 38.51 -28.35 -3.58
C VAL A 42 38.95 -29.10 -2.33
N GLN A 43 39.84 -30.09 -2.52
CA GLN A 43 40.33 -30.97 -1.47
C GLN A 43 41.70 -30.53 -0.92
N CYS A 44 42.46 -29.72 -1.68
CA CYS A 44 43.79 -29.26 -1.31
C CYS A 44 43.81 -27.76 -1.02
N VAL A 45 44.35 -27.36 0.14
CA VAL A 45 44.43 -25.95 0.56
C VAL A 45 45.26 -25.11 -0.42
N GLN A 46 46.35 -25.66 -0.97
CA GLN A 46 47.18 -24.97 -1.95
C GLN A 46 46.43 -24.70 -3.25
N ASP A 47 45.64 -25.67 -3.72
CA ASP A 47 44.80 -25.52 -4.91
C ASP A 47 43.71 -24.47 -4.69
N LEU A 48 43.10 -24.47 -3.49
CA LEU A 48 42.10 -23.48 -3.10
C LEU A 48 42.72 -22.07 -3.08
N TYR A 49 43.92 -21.91 -2.52
CA TYR A 49 44.64 -20.64 -2.52
C TYR A 49 44.95 -20.16 -3.94
N CYS A 50 45.48 -21.05 -4.79
CA CYS A 50 45.77 -20.74 -6.19
C CYS A 50 44.51 -20.30 -6.96
N LEU A 51 43.39 -21.00 -6.74
CA LEU A 51 42.11 -20.72 -7.38
C LEU A 51 41.48 -19.42 -6.86
N ALA A 52 41.40 -19.22 -5.54
CA ALA A 52 40.87 -17.99 -4.94
C ALA A 52 41.67 -16.75 -5.38
N ASN A 53 43.00 -16.85 -5.42
CA ASN A 53 43.87 -15.79 -5.91
C ASN A 53 43.66 -15.52 -7.42
N ALA A 54 43.49 -16.57 -8.23
CA ALA A 54 43.21 -16.44 -9.66
C ALA A 54 41.84 -15.81 -9.91
N ILE A 55 40.80 -16.19 -9.15
CA ILE A 55 39.46 -15.61 -9.23
C ILE A 55 39.52 -14.11 -8.91
N LEU A 56 40.16 -13.72 -7.81
CA LEU A 56 40.22 -12.32 -7.38
C LEU A 56 41.04 -11.43 -8.33
N ASN A 57 42.11 -11.96 -8.93
CA ASN A 57 43.03 -11.16 -9.74
C ASN A 57 42.93 -11.40 -11.24
N SER A 58 41.92 -12.15 -11.69
CA SER A 58 41.69 -12.42 -13.11
C SER A 58 41.32 -11.15 -13.88
N ARG A 59 41.89 -11.02 -15.09
CA ARG A 59 41.59 -9.94 -16.04
C ARG A 59 40.33 -10.22 -16.89
N ILE A 60 39.87 -11.48 -16.94
CA ILE A 60 38.70 -11.91 -17.74
C ILE A 60 37.41 -11.21 -17.32
N TRP A 61 37.34 -10.75 -16.07
CA TRP A 61 36.18 -10.02 -15.55
C TRP A 61 35.97 -8.65 -16.21
N GLY A 62 36.97 -8.12 -16.93
CA GLY A 62 36.89 -6.85 -17.63
C GLY A 62 36.70 -5.65 -16.68
N ASN A 63 36.22 -4.52 -17.25
CA ASN A 63 36.00 -3.28 -16.53
C ASN A 63 34.53 -3.14 -16.08
N GLY A 64 34.13 -3.93 -15.07
CA GLY A 64 32.93 -3.68 -14.27
C GLY A 64 31.61 -4.30 -14.71
N ASP A 65 31.48 -4.79 -15.95
CA ASP A 65 30.23 -5.37 -16.46
C ASP A 65 29.83 -6.68 -15.77
N ALA A 66 30.79 -7.39 -15.19
CA ALA A 66 30.56 -8.68 -14.55
C ALA A 66 30.18 -8.58 -13.06
N ALA A 67 30.16 -7.38 -12.47
CA ALA A 67 30.13 -7.22 -11.02
C ALA A 67 28.95 -7.93 -10.32
N LEU A 68 27.74 -7.80 -10.86
CA LEU A 68 26.54 -8.45 -10.32
C LEU A 68 26.56 -9.98 -10.54
N LYS A 69 27.09 -10.46 -11.68
CA LYS A 69 27.26 -11.90 -11.94
C LYS A 69 28.31 -12.52 -11.02
N LEU A 70 29.37 -11.77 -10.70
CA LEU A 70 30.41 -12.19 -9.75
C LEU A 70 29.93 -12.19 -8.30
N TYR A 71 29.00 -11.30 -7.94
CA TYR A 71 28.25 -11.41 -6.70
C TYR A 71 27.49 -12.74 -6.63
N ASP A 72 26.69 -13.06 -7.66
CA ASP A 72 25.90 -14.30 -7.66
C ASP A 72 26.81 -15.54 -7.63
N MET A 73 27.92 -15.53 -8.39
CA MET A 73 28.93 -16.59 -8.37
C MET A 73 29.48 -16.83 -6.97
N SER A 74 29.93 -15.76 -6.30
CA SER A 74 30.61 -15.86 -5.01
C SER A 74 29.68 -16.18 -3.85
N ARG A 75 28.47 -15.62 -3.87
CA ARG A 75 27.39 -16.05 -2.98
C ARG A 75 27.09 -17.54 -3.16
N SER A 76 27.00 -18.01 -4.40
CA SER A 76 26.63 -19.40 -4.70
C SER A 76 27.69 -20.39 -4.23
N PHE A 77 28.98 -20.16 -4.49
CA PHE A 77 29.99 -21.10 -3.99
C PHE A 77 30.13 -21.05 -2.47
N MET A 78 29.93 -19.89 -1.83
CA MET A 78 29.93 -19.81 -0.37
C MET A 78 28.75 -20.59 0.21
N HIS A 79 27.55 -20.39 -0.33
CA HIS A 79 26.35 -21.16 0.02
C HIS A 79 26.58 -22.67 -0.13
N TRP A 80 27.03 -23.12 -1.30
CA TRP A 80 27.31 -24.53 -1.52
C TRP A 80 28.33 -25.09 -0.54
N LYS A 81 29.37 -24.33 -0.17
CA LYS A 81 30.35 -24.77 0.82
C LYS A 81 29.73 -24.99 2.20
N LEU A 82 28.79 -24.13 2.60
CA LEU A 82 28.07 -24.23 3.86
C LEU A 82 27.07 -25.39 3.91
N GLN A 83 26.52 -25.78 2.76
CA GLN A 83 25.55 -26.89 2.65
C GLN A 83 26.21 -28.28 2.54
N MET A 84 27.54 -28.38 2.42
CA MET A 84 28.21 -29.68 2.35
C MET A 84 28.27 -30.36 3.73
N SER A 85 27.68 -31.55 3.84
CA SER A 85 27.63 -32.32 5.09
C SER A 85 29.02 -32.76 5.60
N GLU A 86 29.95 -33.07 4.70
CA GLU A 86 31.32 -33.50 5.03
C GLU A 86 32.35 -32.75 4.16
N PRO A 87 32.72 -31.51 4.51
CA PRO A 87 33.65 -30.73 3.72
C PRO A 87 35.10 -31.23 3.91
N THR A 88 35.77 -31.63 2.82
CA THR A 88 37.16 -32.13 2.86
C THR A 88 38.15 -31.11 3.45
N ILE A 89 38.00 -29.84 3.09
CA ILE A 89 38.64 -28.71 3.77
C ILE A 89 37.63 -28.16 4.78
N SER A 90 37.99 -28.07 6.05
CA SER A 90 37.14 -27.50 7.09
C SER A 90 36.69 -26.07 6.74
N ILE A 91 35.54 -25.66 7.27
CA ILE A 91 34.99 -24.34 7.01
C ILE A 91 35.95 -23.24 7.49
N SER A 92 36.58 -23.40 8.66
CA SER A 92 37.58 -22.45 9.15
C SER A 92 38.76 -22.26 8.18
N THR A 93 39.36 -23.35 7.70
CA THR A 93 40.51 -23.30 6.79
C THR A 93 40.13 -22.78 5.41
N PHE A 94 38.90 -23.08 4.95
CA PHE A 94 38.38 -22.51 3.72
C PHE A 94 38.29 -20.98 3.80
N TYR A 95 37.70 -20.44 4.86
CA TYR A 95 37.60 -18.98 5.06
C TYR A 95 38.95 -18.32 5.32
N GLU A 96 39.87 -18.97 6.04
CA GLU A 96 41.24 -18.48 6.25
C GLU A 96 42.02 -18.36 4.93
N THR A 97 41.81 -19.30 4.00
CA THR A 97 42.42 -19.23 2.66
C THR A 97 41.92 -18.00 1.90
N TRP A 98 40.60 -17.76 1.93
CA TRP A 98 40.01 -16.55 1.34
C TRP A 98 40.49 -15.27 2.03
N ASP A 99 40.63 -15.27 3.36
CA ASP A 99 41.14 -14.13 4.13
C ASP A 99 42.56 -13.75 3.67
N THR A 100 43.41 -14.76 3.47
CA THR A 100 44.77 -14.56 2.98
C THR A 100 44.78 -13.93 1.59
N CYS A 101 43.91 -14.39 0.68
CA CYS A 101 43.81 -13.82 -0.67
C CYS A 101 43.23 -12.39 -0.66
N ILE A 102 42.22 -12.12 0.18
CA ILE A 102 41.61 -10.79 0.33
C ILE A 102 42.62 -9.78 0.89
N LYS A 103 43.37 -10.14 1.93
CA LYS A 103 44.43 -9.32 2.53
C LYS A 103 45.53 -8.94 1.54
N ARG A 104 45.87 -9.88 0.65
CA ARG A 104 46.92 -9.71 -0.38
C ARG A 104 46.41 -9.09 -1.68
N CYS A 105 45.13 -8.71 -1.74
CA CYS A 105 44.56 -8.09 -2.93
C CYS A 105 45.22 -6.71 -3.17
N PRO A 106 45.89 -6.49 -4.33
CA PRO A 106 46.70 -5.29 -4.54
C PRO A 106 45.84 -4.02 -4.73
N SER A 107 44.61 -4.17 -5.22
CA SER A 107 43.71 -3.06 -5.49
C SER A 107 42.26 -3.53 -5.56
N TRP A 108 41.34 -2.66 -5.15
CA TRP A 108 39.89 -2.89 -5.20
C TRP A 108 39.28 -2.20 -6.42
N ASN A 109 38.40 -2.92 -7.12
CA ASN A 109 37.55 -2.43 -8.21
C ASN A 109 36.14 -3.01 -8.05
N ILE A 110 35.19 -2.55 -8.86
CA ILE A 110 33.77 -2.94 -8.74
C ILE A 110 33.54 -4.46 -8.88
N ASN A 111 34.30 -5.14 -9.75
CA ASN A 111 34.20 -6.60 -9.93
C ASN A 111 34.65 -7.36 -8.67
N LYS A 112 35.78 -6.96 -8.08
CA LYS A 112 36.30 -7.53 -6.82
C LYS A 112 35.37 -7.22 -5.65
N LEU A 113 34.77 -6.04 -5.63
CA LEU A 113 33.70 -5.71 -4.67
C LEU A 113 32.47 -6.57 -4.89
N GLY A 114 32.14 -6.94 -6.13
CA GLY A 114 31.09 -7.91 -6.44
C GLY A 114 31.35 -9.27 -5.79
N ILE A 115 32.55 -9.82 -5.97
CA ILE A 115 32.98 -11.07 -5.31
C ILE A 115 32.88 -10.94 -3.79
N LEU A 116 33.43 -9.86 -3.22
CA LEU A 116 33.44 -9.70 -1.78
C LEU A 116 32.03 -9.49 -1.21
N SER A 117 31.17 -8.74 -1.88
CA SER A 117 29.78 -8.55 -1.49
C SER A 117 29.01 -9.88 -1.51
N GLY A 118 29.19 -10.69 -2.55
CA GLY A 118 28.53 -12.00 -2.65
C GLY A 118 28.96 -12.92 -1.51
N ILE A 119 30.25 -12.94 -1.17
CA ILE A 119 30.73 -13.61 0.05
C ILE A 119 30.03 -13.06 1.29
N LEU A 120 30.08 -11.75 1.53
CA LEU A 120 29.52 -11.11 2.72
C LEU A 120 28.00 -11.34 2.87
N SER A 121 27.26 -11.48 1.77
CA SER A 121 25.82 -11.73 1.76
C SER A 121 25.43 -13.06 2.43
N THR A 122 26.35 -14.03 2.50
CA THR A 122 26.13 -15.35 3.12
C THR A 122 26.31 -15.35 4.64
N LYS A 123 26.66 -14.21 5.26
CA LYS A 123 26.91 -14.11 6.71
C LYS A 123 25.75 -14.65 7.56
N ASN A 124 24.51 -14.28 7.24
CA ASN A 124 23.36 -14.68 8.05
C ASN A 124 23.10 -16.18 7.96
N GLU A 125 23.28 -16.77 6.77
CA GLU A 125 23.20 -18.22 6.58
C GLU A 125 24.26 -18.95 7.41
N PHE A 126 25.52 -18.48 7.35
CA PHE A 126 26.60 -19.02 8.18
C PHE A 126 26.26 -18.91 9.68
N LEU A 127 25.78 -17.76 10.15
CA LEU A 127 25.46 -17.57 11.57
C LEU A 127 24.32 -18.50 12.04
N GLN A 128 23.31 -18.72 11.20
CA GLN A 128 22.23 -19.68 11.50
C GLN A 128 22.76 -21.12 11.58
N LEU A 129 23.60 -21.54 10.63
CA LEU A 129 24.21 -22.86 10.67
C LEU A 129 25.15 -23.04 11.87
N ASN A 130 25.92 -21.99 12.21
CA ASN A 130 26.80 -22.03 13.37
C ASN A 130 26.02 -22.13 14.68
N GLN A 131 24.87 -21.45 14.80
CA GLN A 131 24.00 -21.57 15.97
C GLN A 131 23.40 -22.98 16.11
N ASN A 132 23.11 -23.65 15.01
CA ASN A 132 22.50 -24.98 15.01
C ASN A 132 23.51 -26.12 15.18
N TYR A 133 24.72 -25.97 14.64
CA TYR A 133 25.68 -27.07 14.48
C TYR A 133 27.09 -26.78 15.02
N PHE A 134 27.33 -25.61 15.62
CA PHE A 134 28.61 -25.27 16.26
C PHE A 134 29.84 -25.45 15.35
N ILE A 135 29.69 -25.05 14.08
CA ILE A 135 30.69 -25.25 13.02
C ILE A 135 31.98 -24.40 13.25
N ASP A 136 31.87 -23.31 14.00
CA ASP A 136 32.93 -22.36 14.34
C ASP A 136 32.85 -21.98 15.84
N ASP A 137 33.27 -22.90 16.70
CA ASP A 137 33.28 -22.75 18.17
C ASP A 137 34.06 -21.52 18.66
N ARG A 138 35.08 -21.10 17.89
CA ARG A 138 35.98 -20.00 18.26
C ARG A 138 35.54 -18.65 17.67
N GLY A 139 34.48 -18.61 16.87
CA GLY A 139 33.97 -17.41 16.22
C GLY A 139 34.92 -16.76 15.21
N ILE A 140 35.88 -17.53 14.67
CA ILE A 140 36.93 -17.04 13.76
C ILE A 140 36.31 -16.58 12.44
N VAL A 141 35.40 -17.38 11.88
CA VAL A 141 34.72 -17.08 10.61
C VAL A 141 33.80 -15.87 10.76
N SER A 142 33.09 -15.76 11.89
CA SER A 142 32.32 -14.55 12.18
C SER A 142 33.21 -13.29 12.23
N ASN A 143 34.45 -13.41 12.71
CA ASN A 143 35.40 -12.30 12.74
C ASN A 143 35.91 -11.95 11.33
N TYR A 144 36.13 -12.94 10.45
CA TYR A 144 36.44 -12.67 9.05
C TYR A 144 35.35 -11.86 8.35
N TYR A 145 34.07 -12.24 8.49
CA TYR A 145 32.96 -11.44 7.93
C TYR A 145 32.97 -9.98 8.40
N LYS A 146 33.18 -9.75 9.71
CA LYS A 146 33.25 -8.40 10.29
C LYS A 146 34.46 -7.62 9.75
N HIS A 147 35.63 -8.26 9.72
CA HIS A 147 36.88 -7.65 9.28
C HIS A 147 36.83 -7.33 7.79
N TRP A 148 36.43 -8.29 6.94
CA TRP A 148 36.33 -8.09 5.51
C TRP A 148 35.40 -6.94 5.13
N ARG A 149 34.25 -6.88 5.79
CA ARG A 149 33.28 -5.82 5.57
C ARG A 149 33.86 -4.45 5.93
N LYS A 150 34.37 -4.31 7.17
CA LYS A 150 34.82 -3.01 7.70
C LYS A 150 36.10 -2.53 7.03
N THR A 151 37.09 -3.41 6.86
CA THR A 151 38.43 -3.04 6.42
C THR A 151 38.56 -2.99 4.90
N TYR A 152 37.89 -3.89 4.17
CA TYR A 152 38.07 -3.99 2.72
C TYR A 152 36.85 -3.52 1.95
N PHE A 153 35.66 -4.05 2.25
CA PHE A 153 34.47 -3.75 1.46
C PHE A 153 34.06 -2.27 1.57
N ILE A 154 33.75 -1.78 2.77
CA ILE A 154 33.24 -0.40 2.97
C ILE A 154 34.28 0.63 2.48
N TYR A 155 35.56 0.40 2.78
CA TYR A 155 36.63 1.28 2.31
C TYR A 155 36.74 1.30 0.78
N GLY A 156 36.83 0.13 0.15
CA GLY A 156 36.93 0.01 -1.31
C GLY A 156 35.66 0.49 -2.03
N TRP A 157 34.50 0.29 -1.42
CA TRP A 157 33.20 0.74 -1.91
C TRP A 157 33.09 2.26 -1.89
N ASN A 158 33.43 2.92 -0.78
CA ASN A 158 33.47 4.39 -0.70
C ASN A 158 34.44 4.98 -1.72
N ALA A 159 35.64 4.40 -1.85
CA ALA A 159 36.62 4.84 -2.84
C ALA A 159 36.12 4.66 -4.29
N SER A 160 35.36 3.59 -4.55
CA SER A 160 34.76 3.33 -5.86
C SER A 160 33.61 4.28 -6.16
N LEU A 161 32.77 4.58 -5.17
CA LEU A 161 31.65 5.51 -5.34
C LEU A 161 32.10 6.90 -5.81
N VAL A 162 33.22 7.40 -5.29
CA VAL A 162 33.82 8.68 -5.75
C VAL A 162 34.22 8.60 -7.23
N ARG A 163 34.70 7.45 -7.70
CA ARG A 163 35.12 7.25 -9.10
C ARG A 163 33.94 7.15 -10.05
N TYR A 164 32.85 6.52 -9.61
CA TYR A 164 31.65 6.28 -10.41
C TYR A 164 30.59 7.38 -10.25
N TYR A 165 30.87 8.47 -9.53
CA TYR A 165 29.92 9.57 -9.32
C TYR A 165 29.42 10.22 -10.62
N SER A 166 30.19 10.13 -11.71
CA SER A 166 29.80 10.63 -13.04
C SER A 166 29.32 9.52 -13.99
N ASP A 167 29.29 8.27 -13.54
CA ASP A 167 28.82 7.10 -14.29
C ASP A 167 27.60 6.48 -13.58
N PRO A 168 26.37 6.84 -14.02
CA PRO A 168 25.14 6.39 -13.38
C PRO A 168 25.00 4.87 -13.30
N GLU A 169 25.48 4.14 -14.31
CA GLU A 169 25.36 2.68 -14.37
C GLU A 169 26.32 2.01 -13.37
N GLY A 170 27.56 2.48 -13.32
CA GLY A 170 28.55 2.04 -12.33
C GLY A 170 28.13 2.36 -10.89
N GLU A 171 27.54 3.53 -10.66
CA GLU A 171 26.97 3.92 -9.36
C GLU A 171 25.85 2.94 -8.96
N MET A 172 24.87 2.70 -9.83
CA MET A 172 23.77 1.77 -9.54
C MET A 172 24.25 0.36 -9.23
N LYS A 173 25.22 -0.17 -9.99
CA LYS A 173 25.85 -1.47 -9.72
C LYS A 173 26.50 -1.49 -8.32
N LEU A 174 27.24 -0.45 -7.94
CA LEU A 174 27.84 -0.35 -6.60
C LEU A 174 26.79 -0.36 -5.49
N ILE A 175 25.70 0.39 -5.65
CA ILE A 175 24.61 0.42 -4.68
C ILE A 175 23.95 -0.94 -4.55
N LEU A 176 23.67 -1.62 -5.67
CA LEU A 176 23.12 -2.98 -5.69
C LEU A 176 24.03 -4.00 -5.01
N LEU A 177 25.35 -3.82 -5.05
CA LEU A 177 26.29 -4.65 -4.29
C LEU A 177 26.29 -4.34 -2.79
N TYR A 178 25.96 -3.13 -2.37
CA TYR A 178 25.90 -2.77 -0.95
C TYR A 178 24.59 -3.23 -0.29
N VAL A 179 23.49 -3.11 -1.02
CA VAL A 179 22.12 -3.37 -0.58
C VAL A 179 21.94 -4.69 0.22
N PRO A 180 22.49 -5.84 -0.18
CA PRO A 180 22.31 -7.10 0.57
C PRO A 180 23.07 -7.19 1.91
N ILE A 181 24.04 -6.29 2.14
CA ILE A 181 24.97 -6.34 3.28
C ILE A 181 24.98 -5.05 4.11
N ASN A 182 23.97 -4.21 3.91
CA ASN A 182 23.80 -2.92 4.58
C ASN A 182 23.73 -3.06 6.11
N VAL A 183 24.19 -2.02 6.81
CA VAL A 183 24.06 -1.87 8.28
C VAL A 183 23.83 -0.39 8.58
N SER A 184 23.00 -0.07 9.57
CA SER A 184 22.64 1.31 9.94
C SER A 184 23.85 2.18 10.26
N ASN A 185 24.84 1.65 11.00
CA ASN A 185 25.94 2.43 11.55
C ASN A 185 27.13 2.60 10.58
N ASP A 186 26.89 2.44 9.28
CA ASP A 186 27.94 2.58 8.28
C ASP A 186 28.30 4.05 8.01
N ASN A 187 29.61 4.31 7.93
CA ASN A 187 30.15 5.60 7.53
C ASN A 187 30.22 5.67 5.99
N ILE A 188 29.05 5.88 5.38
CA ILE A 188 28.87 6.01 3.92
C ILE A 188 28.07 7.28 3.61
N PRO A 189 28.17 7.83 2.40
CA PRO A 189 27.39 9.01 2.00
C PRO A 189 25.91 8.62 1.76
N TRP A 190 25.16 8.47 2.85
CA TRP A 190 23.73 8.13 2.84
C TRP A 190 22.88 8.99 1.89
N PRO A 191 23.09 10.31 1.75
CA PRO A 191 22.37 11.12 0.76
C PRO A 191 22.54 10.65 -0.70
N VAL A 192 23.73 10.17 -1.07
CA VAL A 192 23.99 9.62 -2.41
C VAL A 192 23.27 8.29 -2.54
N VAL A 193 23.48 7.39 -1.58
CA VAL A 193 22.83 6.07 -1.54
C VAL A 193 21.32 6.18 -1.68
N MET A 194 20.71 7.09 -0.94
CA MET A 194 19.28 7.33 -0.98
C MET A 194 18.80 7.73 -2.38
N ARG A 195 19.48 8.67 -3.05
CA ARG A 195 19.12 9.06 -4.44
C ARG A 195 19.25 7.89 -5.41
N SER A 196 20.34 7.14 -5.32
CA SER A 196 20.56 6.00 -6.23
C SER A 196 19.55 4.88 -6.00
N LEU A 197 19.19 4.57 -4.75
CA LEU A 197 18.14 3.60 -4.43
C LEU A 197 16.79 4.04 -5.00
N MET A 198 16.48 5.34 -4.93
CA MET A 198 15.24 5.87 -5.50
C MET A 198 15.25 5.88 -7.03
N ASN A 199 16.40 6.08 -7.66
CA ASN A 199 16.56 5.88 -9.09
C ASN A 199 16.34 4.41 -9.47
N LEU A 200 16.88 3.46 -8.70
CA LEU A 200 16.62 2.02 -8.89
C LEU A 200 15.12 1.69 -8.74
N MET A 201 14.44 2.27 -7.75
CA MET A 201 12.98 2.12 -7.60
C MET A 201 12.20 2.72 -8.77
N THR A 202 12.64 3.88 -9.26
CA THR A 202 12.05 4.54 -10.44
C THR A 202 12.20 3.65 -11.67
N MET A 203 13.40 3.09 -11.88
CA MET A 203 13.67 2.16 -12.97
C MET A 203 12.82 0.90 -12.86
N TYR A 204 12.70 0.32 -11.67
CA TYR A 204 11.85 -0.84 -11.44
C TYR A 204 10.40 -0.53 -11.80
N THR A 205 9.86 0.60 -11.33
CA THR A 205 8.46 1.02 -11.54
C THR A 205 8.14 1.36 -13.00
N ARG A 206 9.14 1.78 -13.78
CA ARG A 206 8.99 2.14 -15.20
C ARG A 206 9.19 0.96 -16.15
N GLN A 207 9.70 -0.17 -15.67
CA GLN A 207 9.90 -1.34 -16.53
C GLN A 207 8.56 -1.91 -16.97
N GLU A 208 8.39 -2.09 -18.29
CA GLU A 208 7.27 -2.87 -18.78
C GLU A 208 7.41 -4.30 -18.27
N LYS A 209 6.33 -4.82 -17.67
CA LYS A 209 6.20 -6.18 -17.14
C LYS A 209 6.75 -7.27 -18.09
N HIS A 210 6.75 -7.02 -19.40
CA HIS A 210 7.16 -7.97 -20.44
C HIS A 210 8.64 -7.92 -20.85
N VAL A 211 9.42 -6.94 -20.39
CA VAL A 211 10.86 -6.76 -20.74
C VAL A 211 11.81 -7.34 -19.66
N LEU A 212 11.25 -8.00 -18.63
CA LEU A 212 11.96 -8.38 -17.41
C LEU A 212 13.07 -9.45 -17.54
N PHE A 213 13.35 -10.01 -18.72
CA PHE A 213 14.09 -11.28 -18.77
C PHE A 213 15.60 -11.28 -19.03
N ASN A 214 16.29 -10.17 -19.32
CA ASN A 214 17.71 -10.30 -19.68
C ASN A 214 18.75 -9.54 -18.84
N GLU A 215 18.42 -8.40 -18.19
CA GLU A 215 19.42 -7.70 -17.32
C GLU A 215 18.84 -7.12 -16.00
N ASN A 216 17.52 -6.98 -15.89
CA ASN A 216 16.83 -6.49 -14.67
C ASN A 216 16.51 -7.56 -13.62
N ASP A 217 16.91 -8.81 -13.87
CA ASP A 217 16.64 -9.93 -12.97
C ASP A 217 17.32 -9.79 -11.59
N PHE A 218 18.51 -9.17 -11.54
CA PHE A 218 19.19 -8.95 -10.26
C PHE A 218 18.42 -7.98 -9.34
N LEU A 219 17.97 -6.84 -9.88
CA LEU A 219 17.19 -5.87 -9.13
C LEU A 219 15.87 -6.49 -8.67
N ASN A 220 15.18 -7.22 -9.55
CA ASN A 220 13.92 -7.89 -9.21
C ASN A 220 14.10 -8.89 -8.04
N ARG A 221 15.13 -9.73 -8.08
CA ARG A 221 15.45 -10.67 -6.99
C ARG A 221 15.86 -9.99 -5.68
N ASN A 222 16.32 -8.73 -5.72
CA ASN A 222 16.86 -8.01 -4.57
C ASN A 222 16.07 -6.77 -4.17
N ILE A 223 14.88 -6.53 -4.73
CA ILE A 223 14.07 -5.34 -4.46
C ILE A 223 13.69 -5.21 -2.98
N ASN A 224 13.47 -6.34 -2.29
CA ASN A 224 13.25 -6.36 -0.85
C ASN A 224 14.46 -5.84 -0.05
N ASN A 225 15.68 -6.07 -0.54
CA ASN A 225 16.88 -5.51 0.08
C ASN A 225 16.99 -4.01 -0.23
N VAL A 226 16.60 -3.57 -1.44
CA VAL A 226 16.52 -2.14 -1.79
C VAL A 226 15.56 -1.43 -0.84
N ALA A 227 14.36 -1.97 -0.64
CA ALA A 227 13.38 -1.46 0.32
C ALA A 227 13.97 -1.32 1.72
N LYS A 228 14.60 -2.39 2.25
CA LYS A 228 15.27 -2.35 3.57
C LYS A 228 16.37 -1.29 3.65
N THR A 229 17.16 -1.14 2.59
CA THR A 229 18.25 -0.14 2.55
C THR A 229 17.69 1.27 2.51
N LEU A 230 16.57 1.50 1.81
CA LEU A 230 15.84 2.77 1.83
C LEU A 230 15.39 3.13 3.24
N GLN A 231 14.85 2.15 4.00
CA GLN A 231 14.43 2.39 5.39
C GLN A 231 15.58 2.92 6.25
N LEU A 232 16.75 2.29 6.13
CA LEU A 232 17.94 2.74 6.86
C LEU A 232 18.42 4.10 6.39
N ALA A 233 18.45 4.33 5.07
CA ALA A 233 18.89 5.59 4.50
C ALA A 233 18.03 6.78 4.98
N THR A 234 16.73 6.56 5.22
CA THR A 234 15.82 7.59 5.73
C THR A 234 16.27 8.16 7.08
N LEU A 235 16.87 7.33 7.95
CA LEU A 235 17.34 7.75 9.27
C LEU A 235 18.55 8.70 9.20
N HIS A 236 19.28 8.68 8.09
CA HIS A 236 20.54 9.41 7.92
C HIS A 236 20.47 10.57 6.92
N CYS A 237 19.29 10.83 6.34
CA CYS A 237 19.09 11.88 5.35
C CYS A 237 18.38 13.10 5.95
N GLU A 238 18.74 14.27 5.43
CA GLU A 238 18.10 15.54 5.77
C GLU A 238 16.68 15.64 5.16
N ASP A 239 15.80 16.37 5.84
CA ASP A 239 14.40 16.53 5.46
C ASP A 239 14.23 17.11 4.04
N GLY A 240 15.08 18.07 3.67
CA GLY A 240 15.04 18.67 2.32
C GLY A 240 15.30 17.66 1.20
N LEU A 241 16.14 16.65 1.44
CA LEU A 241 16.38 15.58 0.47
C LEU A 241 15.21 14.59 0.45
N LEU A 242 14.70 14.20 1.61
CA LEU A 242 13.55 13.30 1.74
C LEU A 242 12.32 13.87 1.03
N ALA A 243 12.06 15.18 1.19
CA ALA A 243 10.97 15.87 0.52
C ALA A 243 11.09 15.82 -1.01
N LYS A 244 12.30 16.04 -1.56
CA LYS A 244 12.54 15.96 -3.01
C LYS A 244 12.30 14.55 -3.54
N ILE A 245 12.80 13.56 -2.80
CA ILE A 245 12.65 12.15 -3.15
C ILE A 245 11.19 11.72 -3.12
N LEU A 246 10.46 12.08 -2.07
CA LEU A 246 9.05 11.75 -1.92
C LEU A 246 8.23 12.35 -3.07
N ASN A 247 8.52 13.60 -3.45
CA ASN A 247 7.93 14.24 -4.63
C ASN A 247 8.23 13.49 -5.93
N THR A 248 9.49 13.13 -6.19
CA THR A 248 9.86 12.36 -7.38
C THR A 248 9.18 10.99 -7.40
N PHE A 249 9.13 10.31 -6.26
CA PHE A 249 8.51 9.00 -6.15
C PHE A 249 6.99 9.06 -6.35
N CYS A 250 6.34 10.09 -5.81
CA CYS A 250 4.94 10.38 -6.05
C CYS A 250 4.65 10.54 -7.56
N GLY A 251 5.49 11.30 -8.27
CA GLY A 251 5.41 11.44 -9.73
C GLY A 251 5.55 10.10 -10.47
N ASN A 252 6.46 9.23 -10.03
CA ASN A 252 6.63 7.91 -10.64
C ASN A 252 5.43 6.98 -10.40
N LEU A 253 4.81 7.03 -9.20
CA LEU A 253 3.62 6.26 -8.90
C LEU A 253 2.39 6.79 -9.64
N TYR A 254 2.32 8.11 -9.86
CA TYR A 254 1.35 8.71 -10.77
C TYR A 254 1.52 8.18 -12.19
N ASP A 255 2.75 8.23 -12.74
CA ASP A 255 3.06 7.72 -14.09
C ASP A 255 2.65 6.24 -14.22
N LEU A 256 2.98 5.40 -13.22
CA LEU A 256 2.56 4.01 -13.17
C LEU A 256 1.04 3.89 -13.25
N SER A 257 0.33 4.61 -12.39
CA SER A 257 -1.13 4.58 -12.31
C SER A 257 -1.80 5.00 -13.63
N VAL A 258 -1.28 6.05 -14.28
CA VAL A 258 -1.78 6.52 -15.58
C VAL A 258 -1.47 5.52 -16.69
N ASN A 259 -0.27 4.93 -16.69
CA ASN A 259 0.12 3.92 -17.66
C ASN A 259 -0.77 2.68 -17.58
N GLU A 260 -1.00 2.14 -16.38
CA GLU A 260 -1.89 0.98 -16.19
C GLU A 260 -3.35 1.32 -16.49
N GLN A 261 -3.79 2.54 -16.18
CA GLN A 261 -5.12 3.00 -16.53
C GLN A 261 -5.35 3.05 -18.06
N ASN A 262 -4.33 3.43 -18.83
CA ASN A 262 -4.41 3.53 -20.29
C ASN A 262 -4.23 2.16 -20.98
N ARG A 263 -3.73 1.15 -20.27
CA ARG A 263 -3.71 -0.23 -20.74
C ARG A 263 -5.12 -0.78 -20.64
N ASN A 264 -5.80 -0.84 -21.79
CA ASN A 264 -7.20 -1.26 -21.93
C ASN A 264 -7.42 -2.78 -21.70
N THR A 265 -6.71 -3.37 -20.74
CA THR A 265 -6.75 -4.79 -20.36
C THR A 265 -7.68 -4.96 -19.16
N ASN A 266 -8.97 -5.18 -19.42
CA ASN A 266 -10.04 -5.30 -18.41
C ASN A 266 -9.86 -6.41 -17.34
N ARG A 267 -8.72 -7.10 -17.26
CA ARG A 267 -8.43 -8.20 -16.31
C ARG A 267 -6.94 -8.38 -16.01
N GLU A 268 -6.19 -7.31 -15.76
CA GLU A 268 -4.85 -7.51 -15.21
C GLU A 268 -4.91 -7.86 -13.72
N VAL A 269 -4.23 -8.96 -13.37
CA VAL A 269 -4.06 -9.39 -11.98
C VAL A 269 -2.91 -8.56 -11.39
N PHE A 270 -3.25 -7.54 -10.59
CA PHE A 270 -2.26 -6.72 -9.88
C PHE A 270 -1.64 -7.42 -8.65
N LYS A 271 -1.94 -8.70 -8.44
CA LYS A 271 -1.30 -9.58 -7.44
C LYS A 271 0.08 -10.10 -7.85
N ASP A 272 0.55 -9.76 -9.05
CA ASP A 272 1.85 -10.23 -9.51
C ASP A 272 3.00 -9.71 -8.62
N VAL A 273 4.09 -10.46 -8.55
CA VAL A 273 5.31 -10.16 -7.80
C VAL A 273 5.80 -8.75 -8.11
N TYR A 274 5.71 -8.32 -9.38
CA TYR A 274 6.08 -6.97 -9.80
C TYR A 274 5.34 -5.86 -9.03
N TYR A 275 4.01 -5.85 -9.09
CA TYR A 275 3.18 -4.85 -8.40
C TYR A 275 3.27 -4.98 -6.89
N THR A 276 3.33 -6.22 -6.39
CA THR A 276 3.54 -6.52 -4.96
C THR A 276 4.80 -5.84 -4.44
N ASN A 277 5.91 -5.97 -5.17
CA ASN A 277 7.18 -5.39 -4.79
C ASN A 277 7.15 -3.86 -4.80
N ILE A 278 6.43 -3.25 -5.76
CA ILE A 278 6.20 -1.80 -5.79
C ILE A 278 5.46 -1.36 -4.53
N LEU A 279 4.31 -1.99 -4.22
CA LEU A 279 3.49 -1.62 -3.07
C LEU A 279 4.25 -1.81 -1.76
N ILE A 280 4.86 -2.97 -1.54
CA ILE A 280 5.62 -3.25 -0.32
C ILE A 280 6.75 -2.25 -0.15
N THR A 281 7.50 -1.96 -1.21
CA THR A 281 8.62 -1.02 -1.12
C THR A 281 8.15 0.40 -0.82
N ALA A 282 7.07 0.85 -1.47
CA ALA A 282 6.46 2.16 -1.22
C ALA A 282 6.00 2.28 0.24
N VAL A 283 5.22 1.32 0.73
CA VAL A 283 4.71 1.30 2.11
C VAL A 283 5.86 1.25 3.12
N MET A 284 6.89 0.44 2.89
CA MET A 284 8.05 0.33 3.76
C MET A 284 8.86 1.63 3.79
N PHE A 285 8.99 2.32 2.65
CA PHE A 285 9.63 3.62 2.56
C PHE A 285 8.85 4.69 3.34
N PHE A 286 7.53 4.79 3.11
CA PHE A 286 6.67 5.74 3.83
C PHE A 286 6.66 5.48 5.32
N LYS A 287 6.54 4.22 5.74
CA LYS A 287 6.61 3.84 7.16
C LYS A 287 7.90 4.33 7.80
N SER A 288 9.02 4.20 7.10
CA SER A 288 10.33 4.64 7.63
C SER A 288 10.42 6.16 7.76
N ILE A 289 9.82 6.92 6.83
CA ILE A 289 9.73 8.38 6.94
C ILE A 289 8.91 8.77 8.18
N LEU A 290 7.75 8.14 8.37
CA LEU A 290 6.85 8.44 9.48
C LEU A 290 7.46 8.02 10.83
N ASP A 291 8.11 6.85 10.90
CA ASP A 291 8.77 6.34 12.11
C ASP A 291 10.01 7.18 12.48
N ALA A 292 10.79 7.64 11.50
CA ALA A 292 12.01 8.42 11.75
C ALA A 292 11.73 9.83 12.29
N LYS A 293 10.51 10.35 12.10
CA LYS A 293 10.17 11.76 12.34
C LYS A 293 8.91 11.95 13.18
N GLN A 294 8.56 10.94 14.00
CA GLN A 294 7.30 10.85 14.76
C GLN A 294 6.83 12.18 15.39
N ASP A 295 7.73 12.99 15.93
CA ASP A 295 7.39 14.22 16.64
C ASP A 295 7.20 15.47 15.74
N ASN A 296 7.67 15.47 14.50
CA ASN A 296 7.62 16.66 13.63
C ASN A 296 7.56 16.32 12.13
N ILE A 297 6.57 15.52 11.74
CA ILE A 297 6.34 15.18 10.33
C ILE A 297 5.74 16.39 9.60
N PRO A 298 6.35 16.88 8.49
CA PRO A 298 5.77 17.97 7.71
C PRO A 298 4.43 17.61 7.05
N ASN A 299 3.47 18.54 7.04
CA ASN A 299 2.16 18.33 6.41
C ASN A 299 2.27 17.99 4.92
N GLY A 300 3.20 18.61 4.21
CA GLY A 300 3.48 18.30 2.80
C GLY A 300 3.88 16.84 2.57
N TRP A 301 4.52 16.19 3.53
CA TRP A 301 4.87 14.77 3.43
C TRP A 301 3.65 13.87 3.65
N ARG A 302 2.83 14.17 4.67
CA ARG A 302 1.56 13.45 4.89
C ARG A 302 0.68 13.52 3.65
N HIS A 303 0.55 14.73 3.09
CA HIS A 303 -0.17 14.96 1.83
C HIS A 303 0.39 14.09 0.69
N GLN A 304 1.70 14.13 0.43
CA GLN A 304 2.31 13.32 -0.63
C GLN A 304 2.16 11.81 -0.41
N ILE A 305 2.26 11.33 0.84
CA ILE A 305 2.08 9.92 1.18
C ILE A 305 0.66 9.47 0.83
N ILE A 306 -0.38 10.24 1.21
CA ILE A 306 -1.76 9.93 0.85
C ILE A 306 -1.96 9.90 -0.67
N ILE A 307 -1.34 10.83 -1.41
CA ILE A 307 -1.38 10.82 -2.89
C ILE A 307 -0.72 9.56 -3.46
N CYS A 308 0.42 9.12 -2.91
CA CYS A 308 1.07 7.89 -3.34
C CYS A 308 0.18 6.66 -3.07
N LEU A 309 -0.47 6.61 -1.91
CA LEU A 309 -1.42 5.53 -1.57
C LEU A 309 -2.62 5.53 -2.51
N PHE A 310 -3.15 6.70 -2.86
CA PHE A 310 -4.21 6.85 -3.86
C PHE A 310 -3.79 6.27 -5.23
N TYR A 311 -2.59 6.63 -5.72
CA TYR A 311 -2.11 6.13 -7.02
C TYR A 311 -1.75 4.64 -7.02
N THR A 312 -1.50 4.04 -5.86
CA THR A 312 -1.18 2.61 -5.73
C THR A 312 -2.35 1.75 -5.21
N HIS A 313 -3.51 2.36 -4.94
CA HIS A 313 -4.64 1.64 -4.35
C HIS A 313 -5.18 0.53 -5.25
N PHE A 314 -5.02 0.64 -6.59
CA PHE A 314 -5.38 -0.44 -7.51
C PHE A 314 -4.54 -1.72 -7.30
N ILE A 315 -3.32 -1.59 -6.79
CA ILE A 315 -2.51 -2.73 -6.35
C ILE A 315 -3.00 -3.20 -4.98
N ALA A 316 -3.18 -2.26 -4.04
CA ALA A 316 -3.57 -2.57 -2.67
C ALA A 316 -4.92 -3.30 -2.57
N ARG A 317 -5.93 -2.94 -3.37
CA ARG A 317 -7.26 -3.59 -3.36
C ARG A 317 -7.20 -5.10 -3.60
N GLU A 318 -6.24 -5.55 -4.41
CA GLU A 318 -6.04 -6.97 -4.66
C GLU A 318 -5.46 -7.69 -3.41
N PHE A 319 -4.66 -7.01 -2.60
CA PHE A 319 -4.15 -7.48 -1.32
C PHE A 319 -5.06 -6.94 -0.22
N THR A 320 -6.18 -7.61 0.08
CA THR A 320 -7.10 -7.25 1.17
C THR A 320 -6.39 -6.42 2.23
N THR A 321 -6.66 -5.11 2.28
CA THR A 321 -5.84 -4.16 3.05
C THR A 321 -5.87 -4.47 4.54
N GLU A 322 -6.94 -5.14 4.97
CA GLU A 322 -7.09 -5.78 6.26
C GLU A 322 -5.97 -6.80 6.54
N GLY A 323 -5.17 -6.51 7.58
CA GLY A 323 -4.08 -7.38 8.02
C GLY A 323 -2.71 -6.99 7.46
N PHE A 324 -2.65 -6.07 6.49
CA PHE A 324 -1.38 -5.45 6.09
C PHE A 324 -1.01 -4.30 7.03
N ARG A 325 -0.60 -4.65 8.26
CA ARG A 325 -0.34 -3.71 9.37
C ARG A 325 0.52 -2.49 9.01
N SER A 326 1.51 -2.65 8.13
CA SER A 326 2.36 -1.53 7.70
C SER A 326 1.59 -0.52 6.86
N TYR A 327 0.69 -0.98 5.98
CA TYR A 327 -0.17 -0.10 5.18
C TYR A 327 -1.16 0.65 6.08
N GLU A 328 -1.86 -0.08 6.96
CA GLU A 328 -2.79 0.51 7.93
C GLU A 328 -2.11 1.57 8.79
N PHE A 329 -0.90 1.30 9.30
CA PHE A 329 -0.10 2.26 10.05
C PHE A 329 0.19 3.52 9.24
N VAL A 330 0.70 3.38 8.01
CA VAL A 330 1.06 4.52 7.15
C VAL A 330 -0.17 5.36 6.84
N TYR A 331 -1.27 4.71 6.45
CA TYR A 331 -2.53 5.39 6.15
C TYR A 331 -3.06 6.14 7.37
N ASN A 332 -3.19 5.47 8.52
CA ASN A 332 -3.76 6.05 9.74
C ASN A 332 -2.93 7.22 10.29
N VAL A 333 -1.60 7.12 10.28
CA VAL A 333 -0.72 8.21 10.75
C VAL A 333 -0.78 9.41 9.80
N ALA A 334 -0.75 9.16 8.47
CA ALA A 334 -0.80 10.23 7.49
C ALA A 334 -2.17 10.94 7.49
N ILE A 335 -3.28 10.18 7.54
CA ILE A 335 -4.63 10.73 7.50
C ILE A 335 -4.96 11.50 8.78
N THR A 336 -4.65 10.96 9.96
CA THR A 336 -4.91 11.62 11.25
C THR A 336 -4.16 12.94 11.33
N GLY A 337 -2.86 12.93 11.02
CA GLY A 337 -2.06 14.15 11.05
C GLY A 337 -2.47 15.17 9.98
N LEU A 338 -3.04 14.73 8.84
CA LEU A 338 -3.59 15.64 7.83
C LEU A 338 -4.92 16.24 8.29
N THR A 339 -5.81 15.44 8.89
CA THR A 339 -7.08 15.93 9.47
C THR A 339 -6.83 16.97 10.56
N ASP A 340 -5.87 16.70 11.46
CA ASP A 340 -5.48 17.65 12.52
C ASP A 340 -4.92 18.95 11.92
N ALA A 341 -4.00 18.85 10.95
CA ALA A 341 -3.44 20.01 10.26
C ALA A 341 -4.49 20.84 9.52
N SER A 342 -5.50 20.18 8.94
CA SER A 342 -6.55 20.84 8.16
C SER A 342 -7.52 21.65 9.03
N CYS A 343 -7.49 21.48 10.36
CA CYS A 343 -8.17 22.40 11.28
C CYS A 343 -7.56 23.81 11.23
N GLN A 344 -6.25 23.92 10.99
CA GLN A 344 -5.51 25.19 10.91
C GLN A 344 -5.34 25.65 9.46
N GLU A 345 -5.15 24.71 8.53
CA GLU A 345 -4.95 24.97 7.10
C GLU A 345 -5.98 24.20 6.25
N PRO A 346 -7.24 24.69 6.17
CA PRO A 346 -8.33 24.05 5.41
C PRO A 346 -7.97 23.69 3.97
N GLN A 347 -7.14 24.51 3.33
CA GLN A 347 -6.76 24.34 1.92
C GLN A 347 -6.04 23.01 1.66
N LEU A 348 -5.29 22.47 2.63
CA LEU A 348 -4.59 21.18 2.46
C LEU A 348 -5.56 20.03 2.17
N TYR A 349 -6.69 20.00 2.86
CA TYR A 349 -7.72 19.00 2.64
C TYR A 349 -8.42 19.21 1.28
N LEU A 350 -8.74 20.47 0.97
CA LEU A 350 -9.42 20.84 -0.27
C LEU A 350 -8.58 20.53 -1.51
N ASP A 351 -7.29 20.84 -1.48
CA ASP A 351 -6.34 20.55 -2.56
C ASP A 351 -6.23 19.05 -2.80
N LEU A 352 -6.19 18.25 -1.73
CA LEU A 352 -6.10 16.80 -1.82
C LEU A 352 -7.36 16.19 -2.45
N VAL A 353 -8.54 16.58 -1.96
CA VAL A 353 -9.83 16.14 -2.51
C VAL A 353 -10.01 16.62 -3.96
N GLY A 354 -9.65 17.87 -4.25
CA GLY A 354 -9.68 18.43 -5.60
C GLY A 354 -8.76 17.67 -6.57
N MET A 355 -7.55 17.33 -6.13
CA MET A 355 -6.61 16.54 -6.92
C MET A 355 -7.16 15.13 -7.19
N MET A 356 -7.63 14.41 -6.15
CA MET A 356 -8.18 13.06 -6.31
C MET A 356 -9.39 13.05 -7.25
N THR A 357 -10.32 13.99 -7.06
CA THR A 357 -11.53 14.09 -7.90
C THR A 357 -11.20 14.40 -9.36
N SER A 358 -10.28 15.33 -9.62
CA SER A 358 -9.82 15.67 -10.98
C SER A 358 -9.08 14.52 -11.68
N SER A 359 -8.49 13.61 -10.91
CA SER A 359 -7.73 12.45 -11.41
C SER A 359 -8.62 11.25 -11.77
N ILE A 360 -9.93 11.31 -11.47
CA ILE A 360 -10.86 10.20 -11.70
C ILE A 360 -11.70 10.45 -12.97
N TRP A 361 -11.44 9.66 -14.00
CA TRP A 361 -12.16 9.76 -15.27
C TRP A 361 -13.40 8.86 -15.30
N ASN A 362 -14.40 9.28 -16.09
CA ASN A 362 -15.68 8.61 -16.21
C ASN A 362 -15.63 7.45 -17.21
N VAL A 363 -14.82 6.43 -16.92
CA VAL A 363 -14.65 5.26 -17.78
C VAL A 363 -15.11 4.02 -17.02
N SER A 364 -16.28 3.50 -17.37
CA SER A 364 -16.85 2.31 -16.72
C SER A 364 -16.00 1.07 -16.99
N GLY A 365 -15.73 0.28 -15.94
CA GLY A 365 -15.04 -1.01 -16.05
C GLY A 365 -13.51 -0.93 -16.09
N ASN A 366 -12.94 0.22 -15.70
CA ASN A 366 -11.50 0.38 -15.54
C ASN A 366 -11.12 0.17 -14.06
N THR A 367 -10.46 -0.95 -13.78
CA THR A 367 -10.11 -1.38 -12.41
C THR A 367 -9.26 -0.35 -11.66
N VAL A 368 -8.38 0.36 -12.35
CA VAL A 368 -7.54 1.42 -11.76
C VAL A 368 -8.38 2.64 -11.36
N GLN A 369 -9.32 3.04 -12.22
CA GLN A 369 -10.25 4.15 -11.93
C GLN A 369 -11.23 3.79 -10.82
N ASP A 370 -11.78 2.57 -10.83
CA ASP A 370 -12.67 2.08 -9.79
C ASP A 370 -11.94 2.05 -8.43
N ALA A 371 -10.68 1.60 -8.40
CA ALA A 371 -9.86 1.64 -7.20
C ALA A 371 -9.57 3.07 -6.71
N LYS A 372 -9.21 4.00 -7.61
CA LYS A 372 -9.03 5.42 -7.24
C LYS A 372 -10.31 6.02 -6.64
N LEU A 373 -11.46 5.73 -7.25
CA LEU A 373 -12.75 6.18 -6.75
C LEU A 373 -13.04 5.59 -5.37
N LEU A 374 -12.82 4.30 -5.18
CA LEU A 374 -13.01 3.65 -3.88
C LEU A 374 -12.14 4.30 -2.80
N PHE A 375 -10.84 4.50 -3.06
CA PHE A 375 -9.94 5.20 -2.14
C PHE A 375 -10.44 6.59 -1.77
N LEU A 376 -10.92 7.37 -2.75
CA LEU A 376 -11.48 8.70 -2.50
C LEU A 376 -12.73 8.64 -1.62
N LEU A 377 -13.65 7.69 -1.88
CA LEU A 377 -14.87 7.53 -1.11
C LEU A 377 -14.57 7.16 0.35
N GLU A 378 -13.68 6.19 0.57
CA GLU A 378 -13.22 5.77 1.90
C GLU A 378 -12.46 6.90 2.62
N PHE A 379 -11.58 7.61 1.90
CA PHE A 379 -10.86 8.75 2.45
C PHE A 379 -11.81 9.83 2.94
N ILE A 380 -12.82 10.19 2.15
CA ILE A 380 -13.84 11.17 2.54
C ILE A 380 -14.66 10.62 3.70
N GLU A 381 -15.13 9.37 3.64
CA GLU A 381 -15.92 8.74 4.71
C GLU A 381 -15.22 8.86 6.07
N TYR A 382 -13.92 8.57 6.12
CA TYR A 382 -13.13 8.61 7.34
C TYR A 382 -12.90 10.05 7.85
N THR A 383 -12.61 10.98 6.94
CA THR A 383 -12.15 12.33 7.29
C THR A 383 -13.28 13.33 7.47
N ILE A 384 -14.37 13.21 6.70
CA ILE A 384 -15.45 14.19 6.68
C ILE A 384 -16.12 14.39 8.05
N PRO A 385 -16.36 13.37 8.89
CA PRO A 385 -17.01 13.59 10.18
C PRO A 385 -16.14 14.41 11.14
N GLN A 386 -14.82 14.34 10.97
CA GLN A 386 -13.81 14.96 11.83
C GLN A 386 -13.42 16.37 11.37
N TYR A 387 -13.82 16.78 10.15
CA TYR A 387 -13.41 18.04 9.56
C TYR A 387 -14.36 19.19 9.97
N PRO A 388 -13.90 20.15 10.81
CA PRO A 388 -14.78 21.18 11.39
C PRO A 388 -15.08 22.32 10.41
N ASN A 389 -14.19 22.58 9.45
CA ASN A 389 -14.26 23.73 8.53
C ASN A 389 -15.00 23.40 7.22
N MET A 390 -15.99 22.50 7.29
CA MET A 390 -16.74 22.06 6.11
C MET A 390 -17.66 23.18 5.59
N THR A 391 -17.57 23.50 4.30
CA THR A 391 -18.35 24.57 3.67
C THR A 391 -19.45 24.02 2.75
N ASP A 392 -20.55 24.77 2.59
CA ASP A 392 -21.63 24.43 1.66
C ASP A 392 -21.14 24.26 0.21
N THR A 393 -20.16 25.06 -0.24
CA THR A 393 -19.58 24.95 -1.58
C THR A 393 -18.90 23.60 -1.80
N LEU A 394 -18.08 23.13 -0.85
CA LEU A 394 -17.45 21.82 -0.97
C LEU A 394 -18.49 20.69 -1.04
N MET A 395 -19.54 20.81 -0.23
CA MET A 395 -20.64 19.83 -0.20
C MET A 395 -21.43 19.82 -1.52
N LEU A 396 -21.63 20.98 -2.14
CA LEU A 396 -22.36 21.13 -3.40
C LEU A 396 -21.51 20.75 -4.63
N ASP A 397 -20.25 21.13 -4.65
CA ASP A 397 -19.39 21.02 -5.84
C ASP A 397 -18.70 19.66 -5.91
N VAL A 398 -18.41 19.05 -4.76
CA VAL A 398 -17.71 17.75 -4.69
C VAL A 398 -18.63 16.63 -4.22
N MET A 399 -19.12 16.70 -2.98
CA MET A 399 -19.83 15.56 -2.36
C MET A 399 -21.09 15.19 -3.12
N LYS A 400 -21.90 16.19 -3.43
CA LYS A 400 -23.12 16.03 -4.22
C LYS A 400 -22.83 15.36 -5.58
N GLN A 401 -21.78 15.80 -6.28
CA GLN A 401 -21.43 15.26 -7.59
C GLN A 401 -20.98 13.79 -7.50
N LEU A 402 -20.15 13.46 -6.51
CA LEU A 402 -19.71 12.09 -6.26
C LEU A 402 -20.89 11.17 -5.96
N ILE A 403 -21.86 11.62 -5.16
CA ILE A 403 -23.04 10.82 -4.81
C ILE A 403 -23.93 10.59 -6.03
N TYR A 404 -24.37 11.65 -6.72
CA TYR A 404 -25.27 11.49 -7.87
C TYR A 404 -24.65 10.68 -9.01
N ARG A 405 -23.34 10.79 -9.20
CA ARG A 405 -22.63 10.05 -10.25
C ARG A 405 -22.53 8.56 -9.95
N ASN A 406 -22.38 8.16 -8.69
CA ASN A 406 -21.99 6.80 -8.33
C ASN A 406 -23.07 6.00 -7.57
N ILE A 407 -24.16 6.63 -7.12
CA ILE A 407 -25.23 5.93 -6.39
C ILE A 407 -25.93 4.86 -7.25
N HIS A 408 -25.92 5.03 -8.57
CA HIS A 408 -26.47 4.09 -9.56
C HIS A 408 -25.37 3.20 -10.18
N ASN A 409 -24.18 3.12 -9.59
CA ASN A 409 -23.08 2.31 -10.13
C ASN A 409 -23.47 0.82 -10.13
N ARG A 410 -23.02 0.09 -11.15
CA ARG A 410 -23.27 -1.36 -11.27
C ARG A 410 -22.38 -2.17 -10.33
N ASP A 411 -21.21 -1.66 -9.96
CA ASP A 411 -20.36 -2.25 -8.95
C ASP A 411 -20.97 -2.00 -7.57
N THR A 412 -21.31 -3.10 -6.88
CA THR A 412 -21.92 -3.08 -5.54
C THR A 412 -21.00 -2.46 -4.51
N GLU A 413 -19.69 -2.68 -4.61
CA GLU A 413 -18.70 -2.15 -3.66
C GLU A 413 -18.62 -0.62 -3.77
N LEU A 414 -18.52 -0.10 -5.00
CA LEU A 414 -18.55 1.35 -5.23
C LEU A 414 -19.87 1.99 -4.80
N LYS A 415 -20.99 1.30 -5.03
CA LYS A 415 -22.31 1.76 -4.59
C LYS A 415 -22.39 1.82 -3.06
N GLU A 416 -21.92 0.79 -2.37
CA GLU A 416 -21.89 0.76 -0.91
C GLU A 416 -20.99 1.85 -0.33
N ALA A 417 -19.75 1.98 -0.83
CA ALA A 417 -18.83 3.04 -0.43
C ALA A 417 -19.42 4.44 -0.67
N THR A 418 -20.15 4.64 -1.77
CA THR A 418 -20.84 5.91 -2.06
C THR A 418 -21.91 6.20 -1.01
N ASN A 419 -22.68 5.20 -0.61
CA ASN A 419 -23.72 5.37 0.42
C ASN A 419 -23.09 5.65 1.79
N THR A 420 -22.03 4.94 2.17
CA THR A 420 -21.36 5.15 3.46
C THR A 420 -20.72 6.54 3.54
N MET A 421 -20.05 6.97 2.46
CA MET A 421 -19.53 8.33 2.33
C MET A 421 -20.64 9.40 2.41
N ALA A 422 -21.78 9.20 1.72
CA ALA A 422 -22.92 10.11 1.80
C ALA A 422 -23.45 10.25 3.23
N MET A 423 -23.54 9.13 3.95
CA MET A 423 -23.96 9.11 5.35
C MET A 423 -22.96 9.82 6.27
N ALA A 424 -21.66 9.64 6.05
CA ALA A 424 -20.62 10.36 6.79
C ALA A 424 -20.71 11.88 6.56
N ALA A 425 -20.93 12.29 5.31
CA ALA A 425 -21.13 13.70 4.94
C ALA A 425 -22.37 14.30 5.60
N ILE A 426 -23.48 13.56 5.65
CA ILE A 426 -24.72 13.95 6.36
C ILE A 426 -24.48 14.05 7.88
N SER A 427 -23.61 13.21 8.43
CA SER A 427 -23.31 13.17 9.88
C SER A 427 -22.34 14.27 10.34
N ASN A 428 -21.69 15.01 9.42
CA ASN A 428 -20.74 16.06 9.79
C ASN A 428 -21.38 17.15 10.67
N GLY A 429 -20.74 17.50 11.79
CA GLY A 429 -21.30 18.43 12.78
C GLY A 429 -21.18 19.92 12.46
N SER A 430 -20.61 20.31 11.31
CA SER A 430 -20.40 21.73 10.99
C SER A 430 -21.74 22.48 10.84
N PRO A 431 -21.94 23.61 11.53
CA PRO A 431 -23.12 24.45 11.33
C PRO A 431 -23.25 24.98 9.90
N GLN A 432 -22.12 25.14 9.19
CA GLN A 432 -22.09 25.70 7.84
C GLN A 432 -22.68 24.77 6.78
N VAL A 433 -22.92 23.48 7.08
CA VAL A 433 -23.52 22.53 6.14
C VAL A 433 -25.00 22.28 6.37
N LEU A 434 -25.62 22.97 7.34
CA LEU A 434 -27.04 22.77 7.69
C LEU A 434 -27.98 23.08 6.51
N GLN A 435 -27.68 24.14 5.75
CA GLN A 435 -28.48 24.50 4.58
C GLN A 435 -28.35 23.46 3.46
N TRP A 436 -27.13 22.97 3.20
CA TRP A 436 -26.94 21.84 2.29
C TRP A 436 -27.71 20.60 2.75
N LYS A 437 -27.60 20.20 4.02
CA LYS A 437 -28.30 19.04 4.60
C LYS A 437 -29.81 19.13 4.39
N GLN A 438 -30.39 20.30 4.68
CA GLN A 438 -31.81 20.56 4.48
C GLN A 438 -32.27 20.31 3.04
N SER A 439 -31.46 20.72 2.07
CA SER A 439 -31.77 20.56 0.65
C SER A 439 -31.46 19.16 0.10
N PHE A 440 -30.50 18.46 0.71
CA PHE A 440 -29.90 17.24 0.21
C PHE A 440 -30.61 15.99 0.73
N ILE A 441 -30.93 15.92 2.03
CA ILE A 441 -31.53 14.73 2.65
C ILE A 441 -32.80 14.24 1.94
N PRO A 442 -33.81 15.10 1.65
CA PRO A 442 -35.01 14.64 0.97
C PRO A 442 -34.71 14.09 -0.44
N LYS A 443 -33.69 14.63 -1.12
CA LYS A 443 -33.28 14.16 -2.45
C LYS A 443 -32.54 12.82 -2.35
N TYR A 444 -31.63 12.69 -1.41
CA TYR A 444 -30.87 11.46 -1.18
C TYR A 444 -31.78 10.29 -0.75
N LEU A 445 -32.78 10.55 0.10
CA LEU A 445 -33.79 9.54 0.46
C LEU A 445 -34.62 9.09 -0.74
N ARG A 446 -34.95 9.98 -1.67
CA ARG A 446 -35.63 9.61 -2.92
C ARG A 446 -34.75 8.74 -3.81
N LEU A 447 -33.46 9.07 -3.94
CA LEU A 447 -32.52 8.26 -4.73
C LEU A 447 -32.34 6.86 -4.15
N THR A 448 -32.11 6.76 -2.85
CA THR A 448 -31.94 5.46 -2.17
C THR A 448 -33.22 4.63 -2.19
N SER A 449 -34.39 5.29 -2.14
CA SER A 449 -35.68 4.62 -2.35
C SER A 449 -35.82 4.08 -3.78
N GLN A 450 -35.42 4.85 -4.80
CA GLN A 450 -35.41 4.38 -6.18
C GLN A 450 -34.47 3.19 -6.37
N GLU A 451 -33.26 3.25 -5.81
CA GLU A 451 -32.32 2.13 -5.84
C GLU A 451 -32.89 0.88 -5.16
N TYR A 452 -33.55 1.01 -4.01
CA TYR A 452 -34.22 -0.11 -3.37
C TYR A 452 -35.36 -0.68 -4.24
N LEU A 453 -36.20 0.17 -4.81
CA LEU A 453 -37.31 -0.25 -5.67
C LEU A 453 -36.85 -0.93 -6.96
N GLN A 454 -35.65 -0.59 -7.44
CA GLN A 454 -34.99 -1.21 -8.59
C GLN A 454 -34.10 -2.39 -8.21
N GLU A 455 -34.20 -2.90 -6.97
CA GLU A 455 -33.41 -4.02 -6.43
C GLU A 455 -31.90 -3.75 -6.38
N GLY A 456 -31.48 -2.49 -6.51
CA GLY A 456 -30.10 -2.03 -6.39
C GLY A 456 -29.60 -1.92 -4.94
N LEU A 457 -30.49 -1.93 -3.96
CA LEU A 457 -30.21 -2.01 -2.52
C LEU A 457 -31.03 -3.13 -1.87
N SER A 458 -30.43 -3.85 -0.93
CA SER A 458 -31.17 -4.80 -0.09
C SER A 458 -32.06 -4.10 0.93
N ILE A 459 -33.10 -4.80 1.42
CA ILE A 459 -33.98 -4.33 2.51
C ILE A 459 -33.17 -3.85 3.71
N ARG A 460 -32.16 -4.64 4.12
CA ARG A 460 -31.30 -4.31 5.27
C ARG A 460 -30.53 -3.02 5.05
N GLN A 461 -29.91 -2.84 3.88
CA GLN A 461 -29.15 -1.62 3.56
C GLN A 461 -30.06 -0.40 3.55
N PHE A 462 -31.24 -0.50 2.91
CA PHE A 462 -32.20 0.58 2.84
C PHE A 462 -32.72 1.02 4.22
N LEU A 463 -33.01 0.06 5.12
CA LEU A 463 -33.42 0.34 6.49
C LEU A 463 -32.30 1.00 7.32
N ILE A 464 -31.04 0.54 7.18
CA ILE A 464 -29.88 1.13 7.86
C ILE A 464 -29.68 2.60 7.43
N ILE A 465 -29.77 2.88 6.13
CA ILE A 465 -29.68 4.24 5.59
C ILE A 465 -30.76 5.13 6.22
N ASN A 466 -32.03 4.69 6.18
CA ASN A 466 -33.14 5.46 6.73
C ASN A 466 -33.01 5.72 8.24
N LYS A 467 -32.59 4.71 9.00
CA LYS A 467 -32.37 4.82 10.44
C LYS A 467 -31.31 5.87 10.77
N ARG A 468 -30.14 5.81 10.13
CA ARG A 468 -29.07 6.79 10.38
C ARG A 468 -29.46 8.20 9.96
N ILE A 469 -30.21 8.37 8.87
CA ILE A 469 -30.71 9.69 8.45
C ILE A 469 -31.69 10.24 9.48
N ALA A 470 -32.60 9.41 9.98
CA ALA A 470 -33.56 9.80 11.01
C ALA A 470 -32.86 10.29 12.29
N GLU A 471 -31.85 9.55 12.78
CA GLU A 471 -30.99 9.94 13.90
C GLU A 471 -30.25 11.26 13.63
N THR A 472 -29.81 11.49 12.39
CA THR A 472 -29.15 12.76 12.04
C THR A 472 -30.15 13.92 11.98
N ILE A 473 -31.37 13.72 11.49
CA ILE A 473 -32.41 14.77 11.46
C ILE A 473 -32.73 15.25 12.88
N GLU A 474 -32.72 14.35 13.86
CA GLU A 474 -32.91 14.69 15.27
C GLU A 474 -31.82 15.64 15.80
N SER A 475 -30.56 15.41 15.41
CA SER A 475 -29.43 16.20 15.91
C SER A 475 -29.23 17.55 15.22
N MET A 476 -29.99 17.88 14.17
CA MET A 476 -29.90 19.15 13.43
C MET A 476 -30.56 20.35 14.16
N ASP A 477 -31.06 20.17 15.37
CA ASP A 477 -31.91 21.14 16.04
C ASP A 477 -31.15 22.28 16.74
N ILE A 478 -30.91 23.38 16.02
CA ILE A 478 -30.47 24.66 16.61
C ILE A 478 -31.69 25.61 16.85
N HIS A 479 -32.81 25.46 16.14
CA HIS A 479 -33.99 26.36 16.24
C HIS A 479 -35.37 25.75 15.81
N GLY A 480 -35.52 24.44 15.67
CA GLY A 480 -36.77 23.71 15.39
C GLY A 480 -37.36 23.84 13.97
N ILE A 481 -36.99 24.90 13.24
CA ILE A 481 -37.56 25.24 11.92
C ILE A 481 -37.00 24.34 10.81
N ILE A 482 -35.72 23.99 10.88
CA ILE A 482 -35.05 23.19 9.83
C ILE A 482 -35.50 21.73 9.91
N GLN A 483 -35.58 21.18 11.13
CA GLN A 483 -36.03 19.81 11.39
C GLN A 483 -37.47 19.59 10.91
N SER A 484 -38.40 20.50 11.22
CA SER A 484 -39.82 20.35 10.85
C SER A 484 -40.04 20.27 9.35
N LYS A 485 -39.30 21.08 8.55
CA LYS A 485 -39.41 21.06 7.08
C LYS A 485 -38.85 19.78 6.47
N VAL A 486 -37.65 19.37 6.86
CA VAL A 486 -37.01 18.14 6.34
C VAL A 486 -37.81 16.90 6.72
N SER A 487 -38.30 16.86 7.96
CA SER A 487 -39.15 15.77 8.47
C SER A 487 -40.47 15.70 7.70
N SER A 488 -41.17 16.83 7.52
CA SER A 488 -42.44 16.87 6.77
C SER A 488 -42.30 16.43 5.31
N ASP A 489 -41.29 16.94 4.59
CA ASP A 489 -41.03 16.56 3.19
C ASP A 489 -40.71 15.06 3.05
N THR A 490 -39.94 14.52 4.00
CA THR A 490 -39.55 13.11 4.04
C THR A 490 -40.74 12.21 4.36
N LEU A 491 -41.51 12.54 5.40
CA LEU A 491 -42.68 11.76 5.84
C LEU A 491 -43.78 11.75 4.77
N ASN A 492 -44.05 12.88 4.11
CA ASN A 492 -45.03 12.94 3.03
C ASN A 492 -44.60 12.10 1.82
N TYR A 493 -43.31 12.12 1.47
CA TYR A 493 -42.77 11.26 0.41
C TYR A 493 -42.95 9.77 0.74
N LEU A 494 -42.48 9.33 1.91
CA LEU A 494 -42.57 7.93 2.34
C LEU A 494 -44.02 7.44 2.46
N LEU A 495 -44.95 8.29 2.94
CA LEU A 495 -46.37 7.97 2.99
C LEU A 495 -46.96 7.75 1.59
N THR A 496 -46.63 8.64 0.65
CA THR A 496 -47.11 8.54 -0.74
C THR A 496 -46.60 7.27 -1.40
N THR A 497 -45.32 6.96 -1.24
CA THR A 497 -44.70 5.76 -1.83
C THR A 497 -45.17 4.46 -1.16
N SER A 498 -45.31 4.41 0.16
CA SER A 498 -45.82 3.23 0.87
C SER A 498 -47.30 2.91 0.55
N SER A 499 -48.07 3.93 0.16
CA SER A 499 -49.47 3.79 -0.26
C SER A 499 -49.63 3.39 -1.74
N ASP A 500 -48.54 3.35 -2.51
CA ASP A 500 -48.57 3.01 -3.92
C ASP A 500 -48.90 1.52 -4.12
N LYS A 501 -50.02 1.26 -4.80
CA LYS A 501 -50.51 -0.10 -5.06
C LYS A 501 -49.75 -0.81 -6.17
N SER A 502 -48.93 -0.11 -6.95
CA SER A 502 -48.08 -0.70 -8.00
C SER A 502 -46.88 -1.47 -7.43
N LEU A 503 -46.48 -1.18 -6.19
CA LEU A 503 -45.35 -1.81 -5.52
C LEU A 503 -45.69 -3.18 -4.92
N SER A 504 -44.68 -4.03 -4.80
CA SER A 504 -44.85 -5.34 -4.15
C SER A 504 -45.24 -5.18 -2.67
N PRO A 505 -45.97 -6.15 -2.07
CA PRO A 505 -46.32 -6.10 -0.65
C PRO A 505 -45.10 -5.92 0.27
N GLU A 506 -43.97 -6.53 -0.07
CA GLU A 506 -42.70 -6.44 0.66
C GLU A 506 -42.07 -5.04 0.53
N GLN A 507 -42.07 -4.46 -0.67
CA GLN A 507 -41.59 -3.09 -0.91
C GLN A 507 -42.42 -2.07 -0.14
N ARG A 508 -43.75 -2.19 -0.17
CA ARG A 508 -44.65 -1.32 0.62
C ARG A 508 -44.43 -1.49 2.12
N CYS A 509 -44.24 -2.73 2.59
CA CYS A 509 -43.96 -3.00 4.00
C CYS A 509 -42.66 -2.34 4.43
N THR A 510 -41.59 -2.45 3.64
CA THR A 510 -40.30 -1.81 3.93
C THR A 510 -40.40 -0.29 3.92
N MET A 511 -41.10 0.30 2.95
CA MET A 511 -41.35 1.76 2.92
C MET A 511 -42.15 2.23 4.13
N ALA A 512 -43.13 1.45 4.57
CA ALA A 512 -43.89 1.75 5.79
C ALA A 512 -43.03 1.65 7.05
N GLN A 513 -42.08 0.71 7.13
CA GLN A 513 -41.09 0.68 8.22
C GLN A 513 -40.24 1.94 8.25
N CYS A 514 -39.74 2.40 7.09
CA CYS A 514 -39.01 3.67 7.00
C CYS A 514 -39.87 4.84 7.46
N LEU A 515 -41.15 4.89 7.07
CA LEU A 515 -42.08 5.93 7.54
C LEU A 515 -42.20 5.94 9.07
N ILE A 516 -42.31 4.77 9.70
CA ILE A 516 -42.39 4.63 11.16
C ILE A 516 -41.10 5.12 11.84
N ILE A 517 -39.93 4.76 11.28
CA ILE A 517 -38.62 5.21 11.76
C ILE A 517 -38.53 6.74 11.77
N HIS A 518 -38.94 7.40 10.69
CA HIS A 518 -38.91 8.86 10.60
C HIS A 518 -39.99 9.54 11.45
N ALA A 519 -41.13 8.88 11.69
CA ALA A 519 -42.26 9.45 12.43
C ALA A 519 -41.93 9.74 13.89
N ILE A 520 -40.98 9.01 14.49
CA ILE A 520 -40.46 9.29 15.85
C ILE A 520 -39.97 10.73 15.96
N HIS A 521 -39.27 11.22 14.93
CA HIS A 521 -38.59 12.51 14.94
C HIS A 521 -39.45 13.65 14.38
N ALA A 522 -40.75 13.42 14.19
CA ALA A 522 -41.71 14.48 13.87
C ALA A 522 -41.87 15.45 15.06
N SER A 523 -42.40 16.65 14.78
CA SER A 523 -42.71 17.61 15.84
C SER A 523 -43.66 17.00 16.88
N LYS A 524 -43.48 17.31 18.17
CA LYS A 524 -44.31 16.76 19.27
C LYS A 524 -45.82 16.91 19.02
N THR A 525 -46.22 17.99 18.36
CA THR A 525 -47.61 18.27 17.97
C THR A 525 -48.14 17.37 16.85
N GLU A 526 -47.27 16.79 16.02
CA GLU A 526 -47.64 15.97 14.86
C GLU A 526 -47.36 14.47 15.05
N GLN A 527 -46.62 14.07 16.09
CA GLN A 527 -46.26 12.67 16.35
C GLN A 527 -47.47 11.73 16.32
N LEU A 528 -48.54 12.04 17.05
CA LEU A 528 -49.77 11.20 17.07
C LEU A 528 -50.45 11.09 15.71
N HIS A 529 -50.43 12.17 14.93
CA HIS A 529 -50.99 12.19 13.57
C HIS A 529 -50.21 11.25 12.66
N TRP A 530 -48.88 11.29 12.73
CA TRP A 530 -48.01 10.39 11.96
C TRP A 530 -48.11 8.94 12.40
N LEU A 531 -48.22 8.66 13.70
CA LEU A 531 -48.49 7.31 14.21
C LEU A 531 -49.81 6.75 13.66
N THR A 532 -50.86 7.57 13.62
CA THR A 532 -52.17 7.19 13.07
C THR A 532 -52.07 6.87 11.56
N LYS A 533 -51.34 7.70 10.81
CA LYS A 533 -51.06 7.43 9.39
C LYS A 533 -50.27 6.14 9.20
N CYS A 534 -49.25 5.88 10.01
CA CYS A 534 -48.49 4.63 9.95
C CYS A 534 -49.37 3.41 10.27
N TYR A 535 -50.24 3.50 11.27
CA TYR A 535 -51.19 2.44 11.60
C TYR A 535 -52.14 2.12 10.45
N SER A 536 -52.58 3.14 9.69
CA SER A 536 -53.45 2.93 8.52
C SER A 536 -52.81 2.11 7.40
N LEU A 537 -51.48 1.97 7.39
CA LEU A 537 -50.73 1.14 6.44
C LEU A 537 -50.58 -0.32 6.92
N VAL A 538 -51.00 -0.63 8.14
CA VAL A 538 -50.95 -1.99 8.70
C VAL A 538 -52.10 -2.81 8.10
N THR A 539 -51.75 -3.82 7.33
CA THR A 539 -52.70 -4.78 6.73
C THR A 539 -52.49 -6.16 7.36
N VAL A 540 -53.41 -7.10 7.10
CA VAL A 540 -53.28 -8.50 7.58
C VAL A 540 -51.92 -9.11 7.20
N GLN A 541 -51.42 -8.81 6.00
CA GLN A 541 -50.16 -9.35 5.48
C GLN A 541 -48.91 -8.68 6.08
N THR A 542 -48.98 -7.41 6.46
CA THR A 542 -47.85 -6.64 7.00
C THR A 542 -47.85 -6.54 8.53
N ARG A 543 -48.91 -7.06 9.16
CA ARG A 543 -49.17 -7.00 10.60
C ARG A 543 -48.02 -7.51 11.45
N GLY A 544 -47.48 -8.68 11.11
CA GLY A 544 -46.41 -9.33 11.87
C GLY A 544 -45.10 -8.54 11.92
N THR A 545 -44.88 -7.65 10.95
CA THR A 545 -43.65 -6.87 10.83
C THR A 545 -43.82 -5.41 11.28
N LEU A 546 -44.94 -4.77 10.93
CA LEU A 546 -45.14 -3.33 11.21
C LEU A 546 -45.61 -3.04 12.65
N LEU A 547 -46.41 -3.92 13.27
CA LEU A 547 -46.87 -3.69 14.64
C LEU A 547 -45.72 -3.68 15.66
N PRO A 548 -44.76 -4.62 15.62
CA PRO A 548 -43.60 -4.57 16.51
C PRO A 548 -42.82 -3.26 16.39
N VAL A 549 -42.55 -2.81 15.15
CA VAL A 549 -41.83 -1.56 14.91
C VAL A 549 -42.61 -0.35 15.42
N LEU A 550 -43.92 -0.29 15.17
CA LEU A 550 -44.79 0.75 15.73
C LEU A 550 -44.82 0.74 17.26
N TRP A 551 -44.82 -0.43 17.88
CA TRP A 551 -44.81 -0.56 19.33
C TRP A 551 -43.48 -0.05 19.92
N GLU A 552 -42.35 -0.46 19.33
CA GLU A 552 -41.03 0.03 19.72
C GLU A 552 -40.94 1.55 19.61
N THR A 553 -41.48 2.12 18.53
CA THR A 553 -41.62 3.56 18.34
C THR A 553 -42.44 4.24 19.45
N VAL A 554 -43.60 3.68 19.82
CA VAL A 554 -44.43 4.23 20.92
C VAL A 554 -43.68 4.19 22.26
N LEU A 555 -42.96 3.09 22.53
CA LEU A 555 -42.14 2.98 23.74
C LEU A 555 -41.01 4.00 23.75
N HIS A 556 -40.34 4.22 22.61
CA HIS A 556 -39.24 5.16 22.48
C HIS A 556 -39.66 6.62 22.68
N LEU A 557 -40.86 6.99 22.22
CA LEU A 557 -41.42 8.34 22.42
C LEU A 557 -41.66 8.70 23.89
N ASN A 558 -41.78 7.69 24.77
CA ASN A 558 -42.00 7.82 26.21
C ASN A 558 -43.03 8.91 26.58
N SER A 559 -44.15 8.94 25.84
CA SER A 559 -45.20 9.95 25.96
C SER A 559 -46.52 9.29 26.36
N ASP A 560 -47.14 9.78 27.44
CA ASP A 560 -48.44 9.31 27.92
C ASP A 560 -49.51 9.35 26.81
N ALA A 561 -49.46 10.38 25.96
CA ALA A 561 -50.38 10.51 24.85
C ALA A 561 -50.18 9.42 23.77
N ALA A 562 -48.92 9.01 23.51
CA ALA A 562 -48.62 7.93 22.57
C ALA A 562 -49.02 6.56 23.12
N LEU A 563 -48.80 6.32 24.42
CA LEU A 563 -49.27 5.11 25.11
C LEU A 563 -50.79 5.03 25.10
N HIS A 564 -51.48 6.13 25.42
CA HIS A 564 -52.93 6.18 25.41
C HIS A 564 -53.50 5.91 24.01
N TRP A 565 -52.90 6.54 22.98
CA TRP A 565 -53.23 6.28 21.58
C TRP A 565 -53.08 4.80 21.21
N TRP A 566 -51.99 4.14 21.62
CA TRP A 566 -51.76 2.73 21.34
C TRP A 566 -52.87 1.84 21.91
N TYR A 567 -53.18 1.99 23.20
CA TYR A 567 -54.21 1.19 23.84
C TYR A 567 -55.61 1.48 23.30
N GLN A 568 -55.93 2.73 22.99
CA GLN A 568 -57.25 3.13 22.49
C GLN A 568 -57.48 2.86 21.01
N THR A 569 -56.43 2.81 20.19
CA THR A 569 -56.55 2.71 18.73
C THR A 569 -56.12 1.35 18.21
N VAL A 570 -55.06 0.76 18.78
CA VAL A 570 -54.44 -0.48 18.27
C VAL A 570 -54.90 -1.71 19.07
N VAL A 571 -54.94 -1.62 20.41
CA VAL A 571 -55.35 -2.76 21.27
C VAL A 571 -56.86 -2.99 21.25
N THR A 572 -57.66 -1.94 21.19
CA THR A 572 -59.13 -2.05 21.05
C THR A 572 -59.56 -2.58 19.68
N SER A 573 -58.89 -2.17 18.60
CA SER A 573 -59.20 -2.61 17.23
C SER A 573 -58.65 -4.00 16.89
N SER A 574 -57.73 -4.54 17.71
CA SER A 574 -57.23 -5.91 17.60
C SER A 574 -58.06 -6.95 18.35
N LYS A 575 -59.07 -6.51 19.12
CA LYS A 575 -60.09 -7.36 19.76
C LYS A 575 -61.34 -7.49 18.88
N PHE A 576 -61.22 -7.85 17.61
CA PHE A 576 -62.32 -8.37 16.78
C PHE A 576 -61.78 -9.26 15.67
#